data_AF-C9SM24-F1
#
_entry.id   AF-C9SM24-F1
#
_cell.length_a   1.000
_cell.length_b   1.000
_cell.length_c   1.000
_cell.angle_alpha   90.00
_cell.angle_beta   90.00
_cell.angle_gamma   90.00
#
_symmetry.space_group_name_H-M   'P 1'
#
loop_
_entity.id
_entity.type
_entity.pdbx_description
1 polymer ?
#
loop_
_entity_poly.entity_id
_entity_poly.type
_entity_poly.pdbx_seq_one_letter_code
_entity_poly.pdbx_strand_id
1 'polypeptide(L)'
;MAPNRIIIDTDPGVDDVLAMLLALSVNPDELEVAMISVTYGNVELQSCLKNAVALFHVLEKELIWRKENGKAENFGTLKTHKPIIAVGAEHPLEDDQLMADYFHGVDGLHGVHTEHPHLDAEDTWKSLFHKDSATLDHDPSPYSKYFTASKEPAHKEILRLLRESPKDTLTLIAVGPMTNFALAAAEDPETFLKAKEVLVMGGAVNVEGNITPVAEFNTYADTVATARVFALTSPCPKSTMPPLSQTRSSLPAARAARGHSHRDSGSGRAACTSWTPHARKVGEASVELSASTTEDVDVLTLADAPGDDDGWLNVTKGNRINRIIQSPGEDAFAEYLMKRVFA
;
A
#
# COMPACT_ATOMS: atom_id res chain seq x y z
N MET A 1 1.06 23.96 7.60
CA MET A 1 1.55 22.66 8.11
C MET A 1 2.49 22.09 7.05
N ALA A 2 3.29 21.08 7.34
CA ALA A 2 3.99 20.37 6.26
C ALA A 2 2.94 19.62 5.41
N PRO A 3 3.14 19.49 4.08
CA PRO A 3 2.19 18.77 3.22
C PRO A 3 2.07 17.31 3.66
N ASN A 4 0.89 16.72 3.46
CA ASN A 4 0.71 15.28 3.62
C ASN A 4 1.57 14.57 2.57
N ARG A 5 2.46 13.70 3.02
CA ARG A 5 3.35 12.96 2.14
C ARG A 5 2.78 11.57 1.92
N ILE A 6 2.63 11.17 0.65
CA ILE A 6 1.94 9.92 0.29
C ILE A 6 2.74 9.05 -0.67
N ILE A 7 2.53 7.73 -0.56
CA ILE A 7 2.86 6.74 -1.59
C ILE A 7 1.55 6.19 -2.15
N ILE A 8 1.41 6.14 -3.47
CA ILE A 8 0.27 5.51 -4.15
C ILE A 8 0.76 4.18 -4.74
N ASP A 9 0.18 3.06 -4.33
CA ASP A 9 0.41 1.73 -4.89
C ASP A 9 -0.81 1.34 -5.73
N THR A 10 -0.59 1.15 -7.04
CA THR A 10 -1.64 1.16 -8.07
C THR A 10 -1.36 0.18 -9.18
N ASP A 11 -2.41 -0.26 -9.86
CA ASP A 11 -2.43 -1.08 -11.06
C ASP A 11 -3.16 -0.33 -12.20
N PRO A 12 -2.54 0.73 -12.76
CA PRO A 12 -3.27 1.83 -13.38
C PRO A 12 -4.34 1.45 -14.41
N GLY A 13 -5.58 1.45 -13.95
CA GLY A 13 -6.79 1.49 -14.75
C GLY A 13 -7.30 2.93 -14.94
N VAL A 14 -8.49 3.05 -15.51
CA VAL A 14 -9.14 4.35 -15.76
C VAL A 14 -9.29 5.19 -14.49
N ASP A 15 -9.78 4.59 -13.41
CA ASP A 15 -10.02 5.24 -12.12
C ASP A 15 -8.72 5.53 -11.36
N ASP A 16 -7.72 4.65 -11.40
CA ASP A 16 -6.38 4.92 -10.89
C ASP A 16 -5.75 6.15 -11.55
N VAL A 17 -5.85 6.25 -12.89
CA VAL A 17 -5.32 7.38 -13.64
C VAL A 17 -5.99 8.68 -13.21
N LEU A 18 -7.30 8.66 -12.96
CA LEU A 18 -8.01 9.82 -12.42
C LEU A 18 -7.56 10.16 -11.00
N ALA A 19 -7.36 9.16 -10.13
CA ALA A 19 -6.86 9.36 -8.77
C ALA A 19 -5.44 9.96 -8.77
N MET A 20 -4.56 9.47 -9.64
CA MET A 20 -3.22 10.03 -9.84
C MET A 20 -3.27 11.46 -10.37
N LEU A 21 -4.10 11.73 -11.39
CA LEU A 21 -4.28 13.10 -11.91
C LEU A 21 -4.75 14.07 -10.82
N LEU A 22 -5.71 13.65 -10.00
CA LEU A 22 -6.21 14.44 -8.88
C LEU A 22 -5.06 14.73 -7.89
N ALA A 23 -4.35 13.70 -7.42
CA ALA A 23 -3.25 13.86 -6.48
C ALA A 23 -2.13 14.78 -7.01
N LEU A 24 -1.79 14.65 -8.30
CA LEU A 24 -0.77 15.47 -8.96
C LEU A 24 -1.23 16.93 -9.20
N SER A 25 -2.54 17.16 -9.24
CA SER A 25 -3.15 18.47 -9.49
C SER A 25 -3.16 19.40 -8.27
N VAL A 26 -3.01 18.83 -7.07
CA VAL A 26 -3.21 19.50 -5.77
C VAL A 26 -2.16 20.58 -5.50
N ASN A 27 -2.45 21.46 -4.54
CA ASN A 27 -1.51 22.45 -4.03
C ASN A 27 -0.32 21.75 -3.34
N PRO A 28 0.94 22.08 -3.70
CA PRO A 28 2.11 21.49 -3.09
C PRO A 28 2.25 21.75 -1.58
N ASP A 29 1.54 22.75 -1.03
CA ASP A 29 1.49 23.01 0.41
C ASP A 29 0.59 22.01 1.17
N GLU A 30 -0.27 21.28 0.45
CA GLU A 30 -1.24 20.33 1.00
C GLU A 30 -0.79 18.87 0.80
N LEU A 31 -0.25 18.55 -0.38
CA LEU A 31 0.09 17.17 -0.75
C LEU A 31 1.43 17.06 -1.49
N GLU A 32 2.23 16.08 -1.06
CA GLU A 32 3.41 15.57 -1.77
C GLU A 32 3.19 14.11 -2.16
N VAL A 33 3.18 13.83 -3.46
CA VAL A 33 3.24 12.46 -3.99
C VAL A 33 4.72 12.04 -4.06
N ALA A 34 5.19 11.33 -3.04
CA ALA A 34 6.59 10.91 -2.96
C ALA A 34 6.91 9.80 -3.97
N MET A 35 5.95 8.89 -4.17
CA MET A 35 6.14 7.70 -5.00
C MET A 35 4.81 7.19 -5.55
N ILE A 36 4.87 6.69 -6.78
CA ILE A 36 3.86 5.85 -7.42
C ILE A 36 4.49 4.47 -7.64
N SER A 37 4.00 3.50 -6.89
CA SER A 37 4.35 2.10 -7.00
C SER A 37 3.36 1.42 -7.96
N VAL A 38 3.87 0.68 -8.95
CA VAL A 38 3.04 0.03 -9.97
C VAL A 38 3.02 -1.48 -9.72
N THR A 39 1.84 -2.09 -9.73
CA THR A 39 1.65 -3.55 -9.65
C THR A 39 0.69 -4.06 -10.73
N TYR A 40 0.51 -5.39 -10.78
CA TYR A 40 -0.48 -6.04 -11.64
C TYR A 40 -1.87 -5.92 -11.01
N GLY A 41 -2.93 -6.10 -11.80
CA GLY A 41 -4.30 -6.18 -11.28
C GLY A 41 -5.31 -6.06 -12.40
N ASN A 42 -5.78 -4.84 -12.68
CA ASN A 42 -6.66 -4.53 -13.79
C ASN A 42 -6.15 -5.12 -15.11
N VAL A 43 -4.86 -4.93 -15.38
CA VAL A 43 -4.12 -5.53 -16.49
C VAL A 43 -2.75 -6.01 -16.02
N GLU A 44 -2.00 -6.64 -16.93
CA GLU A 44 -0.65 -7.11 -16.66
C GLU A 44 0.29 -5.96 -16.27
N LEU A 45 1.29 -6.25 -15.43
CA LEU A 45 2.20 -5.22 -14.89
C LEU A 45 2.80 -4.32 -15.98
N GLN A 46 3.16 -4.89 -17.13
CA GLN A 46 3.75 -4.13 -18.23
C GLN A 46 2.77 -3.11 -18.83
N SER A 47 1.49 -3.47 -18.93
CA SER A 47 0.43 -2.57 -19.39
C SER A 47 0.11 -1.52 -18.33
N CYS A 48 0.04 -1.89 -17.05
CA CYS A 48 -0.07 -0.97 -15.92
C CYS A 48 1.07 0.08 -15.90
N LEU A 49 2.31 -0.37 -16.12
CA LEU A 49 3.47 0.51 -16.18
C LEU A 49 3.45 1.42 -17.40
N LYS A 50 3.02 0.89 -18.55
CA LYS A 50 2.80 1.70 -19.77
C LYS A 50 1.76 2.79 -19.52
N ASN A 51 0.67 2.49 -18.83
CA ASN A 51 -0.37 3.45 -18.47
C ASN A 51 0.16 4.56 -17.56
N ALA A 52 0.95 4.21 -16.54
CA ALA A 52 1.62 5.18 -15.68
C ALA A 52 2.56 6.10 -16.49
N VAL A 53 3.38 5.54 -17.38
CA VAL A 53 4.30 6.34 -18.21
C VAL A 53 3.55 7.23 -19.20
N ALA A 54 2.53 6.71 -19.85
CA ALA A 54 1.69 7.44 -20.80
C ALA A 54 1.00 8.64 -20.12
N LEU A 55 0.57 8.49 -18.86
CA LEU A 55 0.03 9.60 -18.07
C LEU A 55 0.99 10.80 -18.02
N PHE A 56 2.26 10.57 -17.68
CA PHE A 56 3.25 11.67 -17.61
C PHE A 56 3.58 12.26 -18.97
N HIS A 57 3.59 11.44 -20.03
CA HIS A 57 3.74 11.92 -21.42
C HIS A 57 2.60 12.84 -21.84
N VAL A 58 1.36 12.45 -21.55
CA VAL A 58 0.17 13.27 -21.83
C VAL A 58 0.18 14.56 -21.00
N LEU A 59 0.54 14.48 -19.71
CA LEU A 59 0.68 15.66 -18.85
C LEU A 59 1.72 16.64 -19.38
N GLU A 60 2.84 16.17 -19.90
CA GLU A 60 3.86 17.04 -20.49
C GLU A 60 3.32 17.80 -21.72
N LYS A 61 2.60 17.10 -22.60
CA LYS A 61 1.93 17.72 -23.76
C LYS A 61 0.88 18.75 -23.32
N GLU A 62 0.07 18.42 -22.32
CA GLU A 62 -0.96 19.30 -21.78
C GLU A 62 -0.33 20.57 -21.17
N LEU A 63 0.77 20.45 -20.43
CA LEU A 63 1.47 21.59 -19.84
C LEU A 63 2.10 22.50 -20.91
N ILE A 64 2.67 21.93 -21.97
CA ILE A 64 3.16 22.68 -23.13
C ILE A 64 2.00 23.45 -23.79
N TRP A 65 0.92 22.75 -24.11
CA TRP A 65 -0.25 23.34 -24.75
C TRP A 65 -0.88 24.46 -23.91
N ARG A 66 -1.02 24.26 -22.59
CA ARG A 66 -1.52 25.30 -21.68
C ARG A 66 -0.68 26.56 -21.72
N LYS A 67 0.64 26.40 -21.67
CA LYS A 67 1.59 27.52 -21.72
C LYS A 67 1.48 28.28 -23.04
N GLU A 68 1.42 27.57 -24.16
CA GLU A 68 1.27 28.17 -25.50
C GLU A 68 -0.07 28.91 -25.67
N ASN A 69 -1.11 28.48 -24.97
CA ASN A 69 -2.45 29.07 -25.04
C ASN A 69 -2.76 30.05 -23.89
N GLY A 70 -1.75 30.43 -23.10
CA GLY A 70 -1.92 31.38 -21.98
C GLY A 70 -2.85 30.89 -20.86
N LYS A 71 -3.00 29.57 -20.71
CA LYS A 71 -3.81 28.95 -19.65
C LYS A 71 -2.97 28.71 -18.41
N ALA A 72 -3.63 28.68 -17.24
CA ALA A 72 -2.99 28.23 -16.01
C ALA A 72 -2.50 26.79 -16.17
N GLU A 73 -1.23 26.56 -15.87
CA GLU A 73 -0.58 25.25 -16.01
C GLU A 73 -1.16 24.20 -15.04
N ASN A 74 -1.73 24.61 -13.90
CA ASN A 74 -2.19 23.71 -12.81
C ASN A 74 -1.08 22.75 -12.35
N PHE A 75 -1.40 21.60 -11.75
CA PHE A 75 -0.45 20.54 -11.36
C PHE A 75 0.67 21.01 -10.43
N GLY A 76 0.28 21.69 -9.35
CA GLY A 76 1.22 22.29 -8.39
C GLY A 76 2.12 21.24 -7.73
N THR A 77 1.52 20.20 -7.14
CA THR A 77 2.25 19.09 -6.52
C THR A 77 3.27 18.47 -7.48
N LEU A 78 2.85 18.14 -8.71
CA LEU A 78 3.74 17.55 -9.72
C LEU A 78 4.94 18.44 -10.07
N LYS A 79 4.72 19.74 -10.20
CA LYS A 79 5.78 20.70 -10.59
C LYS A 79 6.77 20.96 -9.46
N THR A 80 6.33 20.85 -8.21
CA THR A 80 7.20 21.04 -7.05
C THR A 80 7.93 19.76 -6.68
N HIS A 81 7.24 18.62 -6.68
CA HIS A 81 7.76 17.33 -6.26
C HIS A 81 7.55 16.29 -7.35
N LYS A 82 8.66 15.75 -7.85
CA LYS A 82 8.64 14.68 -8.87
C LYS A 82 8.45 13.34 -8.16
N PRO A 83 7.35 12.61 -8.38
CA PRO A 83 7.19 11.29 -7.80
C PRO A 83 8.23 10.33 -8.37
N ILE A 84 8.66 9.39 -7.53
CA ILE A 84 9.39 8.21 -7.97
C ILE A 84 8.38 7.23 -8.56
N ILE A 85 8.62 6.70 -9.75
CA ILE A 85 7.86 5.54 -10.26
C ILE A 85 8.69 4.30 -10.02
N ALA A 86 8.15 3.30 -9.33
CA ALA A 86 8.83 2.03 -9.15
C ALA A 86 7.96 0.85 -9.58
N VAL A 87 8.63 -0.16 -10.13
CA VAL A 87 8.00 -1.38 -10.65
C VAL A 87 7.92 -2.41 -9.53
N GLY A 88 6.73 -2.92 -9.28
CA GLY A 88 6.42 -3.84 -8.21
C GLY A 88 6.24 -5.29 -8.66
N ALA A 89 5.37 -6.01 -7.95
CA ALA A 89 5.07 -7.40 -8.22
C ALA A 89 4.37 -7.59 -9.58
N GLU A 90 4.74 -8.67 -10.28
CA GLU A 90 4.15 -9.10 -11.55
C GLU A 90 2.94 -10.03 -11.38
N HIS A 91 2.80 -10.66 -10.22
CA HIS A 91 1.79 -11.68 -9.95
C HIS A 91 1.47 -11.74 -8.44
N PRO A 92 0.33 -12.34 -8.05
CA PRO A 92 -0.03 -12.56 -6.65
C PRO A 92 0.99 -13.41 -5.88
N LEU A 93 0.93 -13.34 -4.55
CA LEU A 93 1.82 -14.12 -3.69
C LEU A 93 1.62 -15.64 -3.81
N GLU A 94 0.37 -16.11 -3.87
CA GLU A 94 0.04 -17.55 -3.89
C GLU A 94 -1.08 -17.93 -4.86
N ASP A 95 -1.92 -16.98 -5.26
CA ASP A 95 -3.12 -17.21 -6.08
C ASP A 95 -2.80 -17.26 -7.59
N ASP A 96 -3.79 -17.60 -8.42
CA ASP A 96 -3.69 -17.43 -9.87
C ASP A 96 -3.90 -15.95 -10.24
N GLN A 97 -3.21 -15.47 -11.26
CA GLN A 97 -3.32 -14.08 -11.69
C GLN A 97 -4.72 -13.79 -12.26
N LEU A 98 -5.43 -12.86 -11.62
CA LEU A 98 -6.71 -12.33 -12.08
C LEU A 98 -6.50 -11.00 -12.80
N MET A 99 -7.27 -10.79 -13.87
CA MET A 99 -7.27 -9.57 -14.69
C MET A 99 -8.70 -9.03 -14.83
N ALA A 100 -8.85 -7.72 -14.99
CA ALA A 100 -10.13 -7.04 -15.24
C ALA A 100 -10.16 -6.33 -16.61
N ASP A 101 -9.44 -6.88 -17.59
CA ASP A 101 -9.38 -6.39 -18.98
C ASP A 101 -10.77 -6.27 -19.66
N TYR A 102 -11.75 -7.06 -19.21
CA TYR A 102 -13.15 -6.92 -19.64
C TYR A 102 -13.79 -5.58 -19.23
N PHE A 103 -13.42 -5.03 -18.08
CA PHE A 103 -13.94 -3.76 -17.56
C PHE A 103 -13.10 -2.57 -17.98
N HIS A 104 -11.77 -2.72 -17.99
CA HIS A 104 -10.85 -1.63 -18.24
C HIS A 104 -10.32 -1.60 -19.68
N GLY A 105 -10.69 -2.56 -20.53
CA GLY A 105 -10.12 -2.74 -21.86
C GLY A 105 -8.79 -3.51 -21.82
N VAL A 106 -8.35 -4.01 -22.98
CA VAL A 106 -7.16 -4.87 -23.11
C VAL A 106 -5.88 -4.19 -22.61
N ASP A 107 -5.83 -2.86 -22.68
CA ASP A 107 -4.72 -2.06 -22.19
C ASP A 107 -4.96 -1.43 -20.81
N GLY A 108 -6.12 -1.65 -20.18
CA GLY A 108 -6.51 -1.03 -18.91
C GLY A 108 -7.05 0.40 -19.03
N LEU A 109 -7.07 0.97 -20.24
CA LEU A 109 -7.56 2.32 -20.53
C LEU A 109 -8.54 2.35 -21.72
N HIS A 110 -9.33 1.31 -21.91
CA HIS A 110 -10.35 1.18 -22.96
C HIS A 110 -9.80 1.31 -24.39
N GLY A 111 -8.58 0.84 -24.63
CA GLY A 111 -7.94 0.82 -25.94
C GLY A 111 -7.32 2.14 -26.36
N VAL A 112 -7.10 3.09 -25.43
CA VAL A 112 -6.50 4.40 -25.69
C VAL A 112 -5.18 4.30 -26.45
N HIS A 113 -4.34 3.31 -26.17
CA HIS A 113 -3.05 3.18 -26.88
C HIS A 113 -3.22 2.84 -28.37
N THR A 114 -4.32 2.16 -28.71
CA THR A 114 -4.63 1.79 -30.10
C THR A 114 -5.40 2.90 -30.82
N GLU A 115 -6.42 3.47 -30.17
CA GLU A 115 -7.31 4.48 -30.75
C GLU A 115 -6.65 5.88 -30.81
N HIS A 116 -5.71 6.15 -29.91
CA HIS A 116 -5.02 7.43 -29.79
C HIS A 116 -3.49 7.27 -29.74
N PRO A 117 -2.84 6.81 -30.83
CA PRO A 117 -1.40 6.52 -30.85
C PRO A 117 -0.52 7.75 -30.62
N HIS A 118 -1.06 8.95 -30.78
CA HIS A 118 -0.38 10.20 -30.46
C HIS A 118 -0.30 10.48 -28.95
N LEU A 119 -1.13 9.84 -28.13
CA LEU A 119 -1.06 9.85 -26.67
C LEU A 119 -0.25 8.67 -26.14
N ASP A 120 0.04 7.68 -26.99
CA ASP A 120 0.86 6.55 -26.63
C ASP A 120 2.33 6.98 -26.44
N ALA A 121 2.98 6.26 -25.55
CA ALA A 121 4.37 6.35 -25.21
C ALA A 121 5.16 5.29 -26.01
N GLU A 122 6.12 5.70 -26.87
CA GLU A 122 7.12 4.79 -27.45
C GLU A 122 7.78 3.92 -26.37
N ASP A 123 7.92 2.61 -26.64
CA ASP A 123 8.42 1.57 -25.73
C ASP A 123 9.85 1.75 -25.18
N THR A 124 10.55 2.83 -25.56
CA THR A 124 11.89 3.16 -25.05
C THR A 124 11.92 3.39 -23.53
N TRP A 125 10.75 3.65 -22.92
CA TRP A 125 10.58 3.75 -21.47
C TRP A 125 10.94 2.47 -20.71
N LYS A 126 10.84 1.28 -21.32
CA LYS A 126 11.17 0.00 -20.65
C LYS A 126 12.60 0.00 -20.10
N SER A 127 13.54 0.60 -20.84
CA SER A 127 14.95 0.72 -20.46
C SER A 127 15.19 1.56 -19.18
N LEU A 128 14.23 2.38 -18.77
CA LEU A 128 14.36 3.26 -17.60
C LEU A 128 14.36 2.50 -16.27
N PHE A 129 13.68 1.35 -16.24
CA PHE A 129 13.43 0.59 -15.02
C PHE A 129 14.38 -0.61 -14.86
N HIS A 130 15.26 -0.86 -15.84
CA HIS A 130 16.24 -1.95 -15.78
C HIS A 130 17.56 -1.51 -15.13
N LYS A 131 18.05 -2.30 -14.16
CA LYS A 131 19.33 -2.04 -13.46
C LYS A 131 20.54 -1.98 -14.38
N ASP A 132 20.51 -2.72 -15.49
CA ASP A 132 21.61 -2.81 -16.46
C ASP A 132 21.62 -1.67 -17.50
N SER A 133 20.64 -0.76 -17.43
CA SER A 133 20.62 0.42 -18.30
C SER A 133 21.67 1.42 -17.83
N ALA A 134 22.81 1.44 -18.54
CA ALA A 134 24.04 2.15 -18.20
C ALA A 134 23.94 3.69 -18.29
N THR A 135 22.74 4.27 -18.23
CA THR A 135 22.54 5.70 -18.47
C THR A 135 21.65 6.33 -17.41
N LEU A 136 22.19 7.39 -16.81
CA LEU A 136 21.52 8.45 -16.05
C LEU A 136 21.35 8.20 -14.54
N ASP A 137 22.48 8.14 -13.83
CA ASP A 137 22.48 8.23 -12.36
C ASP A 137 22.21 9.66 -11.83
N HIS A 138 22.01 10.68 -12.67
CA HIS A 138 21.77 12.06 -12.21
C HIS A 138 20.97 13.00 -13.16
N ASP A 139 20.26 12.51 -14.18
CA ASP A 139 19.54 13.36 -15.15
C ASP A 139 18.06 12.96 -15.30
N PRO A 140 17.14 13.86 -15.71
CA PRO A 140 15.73 13.52 -15.83
C PRO A 140 15.59 12.36 -16.81
N SER A 141 14.66 11.45 -16.48
CA SER A 141 14.23 10.43 -17.43
C SER A 141 14.07 11.08 -18.80
N PRO A 142 14.75 10.58 -19.86
CA PRO A 142 14.65 11.15 -21.22
C PRO A 142 13.21 11.15 -21.75
N TYR A 143 12.32 10.47 -21.03
CA TYR A 143 10.92 10.28 -21.33
C TYR A 143 10.00 11.33 -20.71
N SER A 144 10.30 11.77 -19.49
CA SER A 144 9.59 12.85 -18.86
C SER A 144 10.41 13.47 -17.75
N LYS A 145 10.46 14.79 -17.74
CA LYS A 145 11.08 15.54 -16.64
C LYS A 145 10.24 15.53 -15.35
N TYR A 146 9.05 14.94 -15.36
CA TYR A 146 8.06 15.03 -14.28
C TYR A 146 8.02 13.83 -13.33
N PHE A 147 8.80 12.79 -13.58
CA PHE A 147 8.99 11.67 -12.64
C PHE A 147 10.44 11.19 -12.63
N THR A 148 10.79 10.40 -11.62
CA THR A 148 12.07 9.69 -11.54
C THR A 148 11.81 8.18 -11.57
N ALA A 149 12.38 7.47 -12.55
CA ALA A 149 12.27 6.01 -12.61
C ALA A 149 13.17 5.36 -11.54
N SER A 150 12.60 4.50 -10.71
CA SER A 150 13.36 3.68 -9.78
C SER A 150 13.93 2.45 -10.48
N LYS A 151 15.20 2.14 -10.19
CA LYS A 151 15.85 0.88 -10.55
C LYS A 151 15.62 -0.22 -9.50
N GLU A 152 15.11 0.14 -8.32
CA GLU A 152 14.80 -0.80 -7.25
C GLU A 152 13.32 -1.23 -7.29
N PRO A 153 13.02 -2.49 -6.92
CA PRO A 153 11.65 -2.97 -6.80
C PRO A 153 10.82 -2.12 -5.83
N ALA A 154 9.54 -1.95 -6.14
CA ALA A 154 8.69 -1.03 -5.41
C ALA A 154 8.62 -1.28 -3.90
N HIS A 155 8.51 -2.54 -3.45
CA HIS A 155 8.49 -2.88 -2.02
C HIS A 155 9.76 -2.42 -1.28
N LYS A 156 10.93 -2.43 -1.94
CA LYS A 156 12.19 -1.94 -1.35
C LYS A 156 12.25 -0.43 -1.31
N GLU A 157 11.73 0.22 -2.34
CA GLU A 157 11.67 1.67 -2.43
C GLU A 157 10.69 2.25 -1.39
N ILE A 158 9.56 1.57 -1.14
CA ILE A 158 8.64 1.86 -0.04
C ILE A 158 9.39 1.81 1.30
N LEU A 159 10.14 0.73 1.56
CA LEU A 159 10.92 0.60 2.80
C LEU A 159 12.01 1.68 2.90
N ARG A 160 12.70 2.01 1.80
CA ARG A 160 13.69 3.09 1.75
C ARG A 160 13.08 4.41 2.18
N LEU A 161 11.97 4.81 1.58
CA LEU A 161 11.26 6.06 1.90
C LEU A 161 10.73 6.07 3.34
N LEU A 162 10.25 4.94 3.85
CA LEU A 162 9.82 4.82 5.25
C LEU A 162 11.00 4.92 6.23
N ARG A 163 12.19 4.40 5.91
CA ARG A 163 13.40 4.55 6.75
C ARG A 163 13.85 6.01 6.81
N GLU A 164 13.87 6.68 5.66
CA GLU A 164 14.29 8.08 5.53
C GLU A 164 13.29 9.07 6.12
N SER A 165 12.01 8.70 6.19
CA SER A 165 10.98 9.53 6.79
C SER A 165 10.93 9.38 8.32
N PRO A 166 10.59 10.44 9.07
CA PRO A 166 10.17 10.31 10.45
C PRO A 166 8.98 9.34 10.59
N LYS A 167 8.82 8.74 11.77
CA LYS A 167 7.66 7.90 12.06
C LYS A 167 6.37 8.72 11.95
N ASP A 168 5.31 8.09 11.46
CA ASP A 168 3.95 8.66 11.37
C ASP A 168 3.81 9.86 10.42
N THR A 169 4.70 10.03 9.44
CA THR A 169 4.62 11.14 8.46
C THR A 169 4.29 10.72 7.02
N LEU A 170 4.46 9.43 6.67
CA LEU A 170 4.23 8.92 5.33
C LEU A 170 2.96 8.06 5.29
N THR A 171 1.99 8.44 4.48
CA THR A 171 0.74 7.68 4.29
C THR A 171 0.89 6.76 3.08
N LEU A 172 0.51 5.49 3.24
CA LEU A 172 0.51 4.51 2.15
C LEU A 172 -0.93 4.38 1.62
N ILE A 173 -1.13 4.47 0.32
CA ILE A 173 -2.45 4.36 -0.32
C ILE A 173 -2.40 3.19 -1.30
N ALA A 174 -3.18 2.14 -1.07
CA ALA A 174 -3.39 1.04 -2.01
C ALA A 174 -4.67 1.31 -2.80
N VAL A 175 -4.54 1.48 -4.11
CA VAL A 175 -5.65 1.51 -5.07
C VAL A 175 -5.64 0.31 -6.02
N GLY A 176 -4.65 -0.57 -5.89
CA GLY A 176 -4.60 -1.90 -6.52
C GLY A 176 -4.38 -3.05 -5.53
N PRO A 177 -4.03 -4.26 -6.01
CA PRO A 177 -3.70 -5.40 -5.15
C PRO A 177 -2.52 -5.08 -4.21
N MET A 178 -2.67 -5.41 -2.93
CA MET A 178 -1.72 -5.02 -1.88
C MET A 178 -0.41 -5.83 -1.85
N THR A 179 -0.02 -6.46 -2.96
CA THR A 179 1.12 -7.38 -3.05
C THR A 179 2.43 -6.68 -2.72
N ASN A 180 2.66 -5.46 -3.21
CA ASN A 180 3.87 -4.69 -2.89
C ASN A 180 3.97 -4.34 -1.41
N PHE A 181 2.84 -3.96 -0.78
CA PHE A 181 2.79 -3.68 0.66
C PHE A 181 3.03 -4.94 1.48
N ALA A 182 2.45 -6.08 1.08
CA ALA A 182 2.69 -7.36 1.75
C ALA A 182 4.16 -7.81 1.63
N LEU A 183 4.81 -7.59 0.48
CA LEU A 183 6.23 -7.85 0.29
C LEU A 183 7.09 -6.94 1.18
N ALA A 184 6.79 -5.64 1.22
CA ALA A 184 7.51 -4.69 2.07
C ALA A 184 7.39 -5.07 3.56
N ALA A 185 6.17 -5.35 3.99
CA ALA A 185 5.89 -5.74 5.37
C ALA A 185 6.49 -7.10 5.77
N ALA A 186 6.63 -8.02 4.82
CA ALA A 186 7.30 -9.30 5.05
C ALA A 186 8.82 -9.18 5.11
N GLU A 187 9.41 -8.27 4.31
CA GLU A 187 10.86 -8.04 4.29
C GLU A 187 11.34 -7.30 5.54
N ASP A 188 10.66 -6.23 5.94
CA ASP A 188 11.05 -5.38 7.07
C ASP A 188 9.80 -4.82 7.78
N PRO A 189 9.17 -5.62 8.67
CA PRO A 189 7.92 -5.24 9.32
C PRO A 189 8.10 -3.99 10.19
N GLU A 190 9.22 -3.87 10.94
CA GLU A 190 9.46 -2.72 11.82
C GLU A 190 9.47 -1.40 11.04
N THR A 191 10.16 -1.37 9.90
CA THR A 191 10.16 -0.21 9.00
C THR A 191 8.76 0.03 8.41
N PHE A 192 8.07 -1.02 7.98
CA PHE A 192 6.73 -0.89 7.40
C PHE A 192 5.74 -0.24 8.39
N LEU A 193 5.83 -0.60 9.68
CA LEU A 193 5.01 -0.02 10.75
C LEU A 193 5.36 1.43 11.12
N LYS A 194 6.37 2.05 10.47
CA LYS A 194 6.61 3.50 10.61
C LYS A 194 5.60 4.34 9.83
N ALA A 195 4.84 3.75 8.91
CA ALA A 195 3.83 4.44 8.13
C ALA A 195 2.78 5.09 9.04
N LYS A 196 2.33 6.30 8.69
CA LYS A 196 1.27 7.05 9.39
C LYS A 196 -0.03 6.26 9.43
N GLU A 197 -0.41 5.74 8.26
CA GLU A 197 -1.57 4.89 8.05
C GLU A 197 -1.46 4.21 6.68
N VAL A 198 -2.24 3.15 6.50
CA VAL A 198 -2.46 2.50 5.20
C VAL A 198 -3.92 2.71 4.83
N LEU A 199 -4.17 3.44 3.75
CA LEU A 199 -5.49 3.68 3.18
C LEU A 199 -5.68 2.69 2.03
N VAL A 200 -6.78 1.93 2.05
CA VAL A 200 -7.01 0.84 1.09
C VAL A 200 -8.33 1.08 0.38
N MET A 201 -8.29 1.12 -0.95
CA MET A 201 -9.45 0.95 -1.81
C MET A 201 -9.61 -0.56 -2.04
N GLY A 202 -10.48 -1.18 -1.25
CA GLY A 202 -10.78 -2.59 -1.39
C GLY A 202 -11.51 -3.20 -0.19
N GLY A 203 -12.14 -4.35 -0.45
CA GLY A 203 -12.90 -5.14 0.52
C GLY A 203 -14.41 -4.93 0.46
N ALA A 204 -15.16 -5.99 0.83
CA ALA A 204 -16.62 -6.00 0.89
C ALA A 204 -17.07 -6.71 2.18
N VAL A 205 -17.46 -5.95 3.21
CA VAL A 205 -17.83 -6.52 4.53
C VAL A 205 -19.35 -6.67 4.68
N ASN A 206 -20.08 -5.56 4.52
CA ASN A 206 -21.55 -5.52 4.67
C ASN A 206 -22.24 -5.16 3.35
N VAL A 207 -21.54 -5.35 2.24
CA VAL A 207 -22.00 -5.07 0.87
C VAL A 207 -21.65 -6.25 -0.02
N GLU A 208 -22.31 -6.34 -1.16
CA GLU A 208 -21.99 -7.33 -2.18
C GLU A 208 -20.60 -7.05 -2.74
N GLY A 209 -19.90 -8.13 -3.11
CA GLY A 209 -18.65 -8.01 -3.85
C GLY A 209 -18.88 -7.67 -5.31
N ASN A 210 -17.84 -7.17 -5.98
CA ASN A 210 -17.87 -6.82 -7.40
C ASN A 210 -17.21 -7.89 -8.31
N ILE A 211 -16.45 -8.84 -7.73
CA ILE A 211 -15.82 -9.95 -8.47
C ILE A 211 -16.40 -11.31 -8.11
N THR A 212 -16.76 -11.51 -6.83
CA THR A 212 -17.61 -12.61 -6.38
C THR A 212 -18.76 -12.03 -5.57
N PRO A 213 -19.81 -12.79 -5.20
CA PRO A 213 -20.90 -12.26 -4.39
C PRO A 213 -20.47 -11.59 -3.07
N VAL A 214 -19.28 -11.91 -2.55
CA VAL A 214 -18.78 -11.43 -1.25
C VAL A 214 -17.36 -10.86 -1.29
N ALA A 215 -16.71 -10.80 -2.45
CA ALA A 215 -15.33 -10.32 -2.58
C ALA A 215 -15.25 -9.13 -3.53
N GLU A 216 -14.44 -8.16 -3.12
CA GLU A 216 -14.06 -7.02 -3.94
C GLU A 216 -12.75 -7.36 -4.71
N PHE A 217 -12.62 -6.81 -5.91
CA PHE A 217 -11.56 -7.12 -6.87
C PHE A 217 -10.14 -7.05 -6.30
N ASN A 218 -9.69 -5.90 -5.78
CA ASN A 218 -8.32 -5.72 -5.28
C ASN A 218 -7.98 -6.69 -4.16
N THR A 219 -8.92 -6.90 -3.24
CA THR A 219 -8.74 -7.85 -2.15
C THR A 219 -8.74 -9.31 -2.59
N TYR A 220 -9.45 -9.62 -3.68
CA TYR A 220 -9.52 -10.95 -4.27
C TYR A 220 -8.34 -11.26 -5.20
N ALA A 221 -7.79 -10.24 -5.87
CA ALA A 221 -6.66 -10.36 -6.79
C ALA A 221 -5.35 -10.76 -6.09
N ASP A 222 -5.24 -10.54 -4.78
CA ASP A 222 -4.25 -11.19 -3.91
C ASP A 222 -4.81 -11.35 -2.49
N THR A 223 -5.43 -12.50 -2.24
CA THR A 223 -6.09 -12.75 -0.95
C THR A 223 -5.07 -12.86 0.19
N VAL A 224 -3.89 -13.42 -0.10
CA VAL A 224 -2.82 -13.62 0.88
C VAL A 224 -2.16 -12.29 1.23
N ALA A 225 -1.87 -11.45 0.25
CA ALA A 225 -1.30 -10.12 0.51
C ALA A 225 -2.27 -9.26 1.31
N THR A 226 -3.55 -9.25 0.93
CA THR A 226 -4.62 -8.55 1.64
C THR A 226 -4.67 -8.95 3.10
N ALA A 227 -4.72 -10.25 3.37
CA ALA A 227 -4.84 -10.73 4.72
C ALA A 227 -3.59 -10.44 5.57
N ARG A 228 -2.39 -10.47 4.97
CA ARG A 228 -1.14 -10.04 5.63
C ARG A 228 -1.17 -8.57 5.99
N VAL A 229 -1.50 -7.68 5.04
CA VAL A 229 -1.52 -6.23 5.27
C VAL A 229 -2.56 -5.89 6.33
N PHE A 230 -3.78 -6.44 6.22
CA PHE A 230 -4.82 -6.22 7.22
C PHE A 230 -4.43 -6.74 8.59
N ALA A 231 -3.80 -7.92 8.70
CA ALA A 231 -3.35 -8.43 9.98
C ALA A 231 -2.25 -7.58 10.62
N LEU A 232 -1.28 -7.11 9.84
CA LEU A 232 -0.15 -6.33 10.35
C LEU A 232 -0.56 -4.91 10.77
N THR A 233 -1.57 -4.35 10.12
CA THR A 233 -1.99 -2.97 10.37
C THR A 233 -3.27 -2.88 11.21
N SER A 234 -3.90 -4.01 11.55
CA SER A 234 -5.12 -4.07 12.37
C SER A 234 -4.81 -3.92 13.87
N PRO A 235 -5.62 -3.17 14.63
CA PRO A 235 -5.55 -3.18 16.08
C PRO A 235 -5.87 -4.56 16.68
N CYS A 236 -6.57 -5.42 15.93
CA CYS A 236 -6.93 -6.80 16.30
C CYS A 236 -6.52 -7.80 15.20
N PRO A 237 -5.23 -8.19 15.10
CA PRO A 237 -4.71 -9.04 14.01
C PRO A 237 -5.40 -10.40 13.83
N LYS A 238 -5.93 -10.98 14.93
CA LYS A 238 -6.66 -12.26 14.90
C LYS A 238 -7.96 -12.20 14.08
N SER A 239 -8.55 -11.02 13.94
CA SER A 239 -9.81 -10.82 13.18
C SER A 239 -9.61 -10.77 11.66
N THR A 240 -8.36 -10.69 11.21
CA THR A 240 -7.98 -10.41 9.81
C THR A 240 -7.01 -11.43 9.22
N MET A 241 -6.41 -12.28 10.05
CA MET A 241 -5.61 -13.40 9.56
C MET A 241 -6.52 -14.44 8.90
N PRO A 242 -6.20 -14.92 7.69
CA PRO A 242 -6.94 -16.01 7.11
C PRO A 242 -6.72 -17.27 7.97
N PRO A 243 -7.72 -18.16 8.10
CA PRO A 243 -7.54 -19.39 8.84
C PRO A 243 -6.36 -20.17 8.24
N LEU A 244 -5.37 -20.50 9.09
CA LEU A 244 -4.19 -21.24 8.66
C LEU A 244 -4.64 -22.58 8.06
N SER A 245 -4.24 -22.83 6.81
CA SER A 245 -4.46 -24.13 6.18
C SER A 245 -3.76 -25.22 6.99
N GLN A 246 -4.52 -26.21 7.47
CA GLN A 246 -3.97 -27.35 8.22
C GLN A 246 -3.18 -28.32 7.33
N THR A 247 -3.23 -28.15 6.01
CA THR A 247 -2.75 -29.12 5.01
C THR A 247 -1.56 -28.61 4.20
N ARG A 248 -1.12 -27.36 4.35
CA ARG A 248 0.07 -26.81 3.67
C ARG A 248 1.07 -26.21 4.66
N SER A 249 2.35 -26.30 4.31
CA SER A 249 3.49 -25.84 5.10
C SER A 249 3.34 -24.37 5.50
N SER A 250 3.30 -24.08 6.80
CA SER A 250 3.31 -22.70 7.31
C SER A 250 4.75 -22.17 7.40
N LEU A 251 4.99 -20.91 7.01
CA LEU A 251 6.22 -20.20 7.35
C LEU A 251 6.33 -20.08 8.89
N PRO A 252 7.53 -20.22 9.46
CA PRO A 252 7.70 -20.01 10.89
C PRO A 252 7.38 -18.56 11.24
N ALA A 253 6.62 -18.36 12.32
CA ALA A 253 6.41 -17.03 12.90
C ALA A 253 7.76 -16.36 13.14
N ALA A 254 7.86 -15.05 12.85
CA ALA A 254 9.07 -14.27 13.07
C ALA A 254 9.63 -14.54 14.47
N ARG A 255 10.89 -15.01 14.53
CA ARG A 255 11.56 -15.24 15.81
C ARG A 255 11.76 -13.87 16.46
N ALA A 256 11.01 -13.59 17.52
CA ALA A 256 11.39 -12.57 18.49
C ALA A 256 12.86 -12.83 18.88
N ALA A 257 13.71 -11.83 18.67
CA ALA A 257 15.12 -11.90 19.00
C ALA A 257 15.26 -12.22 20.49
N ARG A 258 15.63 -13.45 20.83
CA ARG A 258 16.01 -13.77 22.21
C ARG A 258 17.36 -13.14 22.47
N GLY A 259 17.36 -12.13 23.32
CA GLY A 259 18.55 -11.56 23.93
C GLY A 259 19.44 -12.65 24.53
N HIS A 260 20.73 -12.38 24.50
CA HIS A 260 21.76 -13.19 25.13
C HIS A 260 21.47 -13.41 26.62
N SER A 261 21.61 -14.64 27.12
CA SER A 261 22.74 -15.00 28.00
C SER A 261 22.59 -16.38 28.64
N HIS A 262 23.77 -16.95 28.92
CA HIS A 262 24.13 -18.04 29.81
C HIS A 262 23.91 -19.51 29.41
N ARG A 263 25.09 -20.16 29.30
CA ARG A 263 25.34 -21.59 29.41
C ARG A 263 24.62 -22.16 30.63
N ASP A 264 23.90 -23.26 30.45
CA ASP A 264 24.03 -24.36 31.40
C ASP A 264 23.81 -25.71 30.73
N SER A 265 24.68 -26.66 31.11
CA SER A 265 24.75 -28.03 30.63
C SER A 265 23.66 -28.89 31.28
N GLY A 266 22.94 -29.69 30.49
CA GLY A 266 22.05 -30.70 31.07
C GLY A 266 21.21 -31.46 30.05
N SER A 267 21.50 -32.74 29.91
CA SER A 267 20.72 -33.73 29.19
C SER A 267 19.29 -33.84 29.72
N GLY A 268 18.29 -33.91 28.83
CA GLY A 268 16.96 -34.35 29.21
C GLY A 268 15.90 -34.04 28.15
N ARG A 269 15.41 -35.07 27.48
CA ARG A 269 14.13 -35.00 26.73
C ARG A 269 13.05 -34.50 27.68
N ALA A 270 12.40 -33.39 27.33
CA ALA A 270 11.09 -33.05 27.87
C ALA A 270 10.17 -32.69 26.70
N ALA A 271 9.13 -33.51 26.55
CA ALA A 271 8.03 -33.29 25.65
C ALA A 271 7.34 -31.96 26.02
N CYS A 272 7.08 -31.13 25.01
CA CYS A 272 6.13 -30.02 25.15
C CYS A 272 4.84 -30.44 24.42
N THR A 273 4.04 -31.25 25.11
CA THR A 273 2.64 -31.49 24.76
C THR A 273 1.80 -30.37 25.36
N SER A 274 0.83 -29.90 24.57
CA SER A 274 -0.24 -28.94 24.88
C SER A 274 0.10 -27.44 24.79
N TRP A 275 -0.23 -26.84 23.65
CA TRP A 275 -0.75 -25.47 23.61
C TRP A 275 -2.28 -25.58 23.72
N THR A 276 -2.83 -25.22 24.88
CA THR A 276 -4.28 -25.05 25.06
C THR A 276 -4.74 -23.75 24.42
N PRO A 277 -5.83 -23.73 23.62
CA PRO A 277 -6.27 -22.59 22.82
C PRO A 277 -7.05 -21.54 23.64
N HIS A 278 -6.56 -21.10 24.79
CA HIS A 278 -7.29 -20.18 25.69
C HIS A 278 -6.54 -18.91 26.14
N ALA A 279 -5.41 -18.56 25.53
CA ALA A 279 -4.77 -17.28 25.83
C ALA A 279 -5.43 -16.12 25.05
N ARG A 280 -6.51 -15.55 25.62
CA ARG A 280 -7.00 -14.20 25.27
C ARG A 280 -5.87 -13.18 25.49
N LYS A 281 -5.75 -12.13 24.66
CA LYS A 281 -4.90 -10.99 25.04
C LYS A 281 -5.50 -10.36 26.30
N VAL A 282 -4.66 -9.89 27.23
CA VAL A 282 -5.13 -9.26 28.47
C VAL A 282 -5.99 -8.02 28.17
N GLY A 283 -5.66 -7.25 27.13
CA GLY A 283 -6.48 -6.12 26.66
C GLY A 283 -7.76 -6.50 25.89
N GLU A 284 -7.86 -7.71 25.33
CA GLU A 284 -9.08 -8.17 24.63
C GLU A 284 -10.25 -8.35 25.64
N ALA A 285 -9.96 -8.74 26.88
CA ALA A 285 -10.98 -8.87 27.92
C ALA A 285 -11.53 -7.52 28.42
N SER A 286 -10.72 -6.46 28.36
CA SER A 286 -11.10 -5.12 28.80
C SER A 286 -11.95 -4.37 27.76
N VAL A 287 -11.72 -4.63 26.46
CA VAL A 287 -12.48 -4.03 25.35
C VAL A 287 -13.92 -4.55 25.31
N GLU A 288 -14.16 -5.84 25.64
CA GLU A 288 -15.52 -6.41 25.72
C GLU A 288 -16.36 -5.82 26.86
N LEU A 289 -15.72 -5.18 27.86
CA LEU A 289 -16.37 -4.63 29.04
C LEU A 289 -16.52 -3.10 28.99
N SER A 290 -15.95 -2.45 27.98
CA SER A 290 -15.85 -0.99 27.91
C SER A 290 -16.83 -0.41 26.88
N ALA A 291 -17.55 0.65 27.27
CA ALA A 291 -18.44 1.39 26.38
C ALA A 291 -17.69 2.41 25.49
N SER A 292 -16.41 2.71 25.78
CA SER A 292 -15.60 3.71 25.07
C SER A 292 -14.12 3.37 25.15
N THR A 293 -13.52 2.90 24.06
CA THR A 293 -12.13 2.42 24.00
C THR A 293 -11.08 3.53 24.10
N THR A 294 -11.48 4.80 24.05
CA THR A 294 -10.59 5.97 24.06
C THR A 294 -10.60 6.75 25.37
N GLU A 295 -11.58 6.52 26.24
CA GLU A 295 -11.77 7.28 27.49
C GLU A 295 -11.66 6.40 28.75
N ASP A 296 -11.62 5.07 28.58
CA ASP A 296 -11.63 4.12 29.68
C ASP A 296 -10.23 3.87 30.24
N VAL A 297 -10.02 4.27 31.50
CA VAL A 297 -8.70 4.31 32.15
C VAL A 297 -8.10 2.91 32.31
N ASP A 298 -8.92 1.89 32.54
CA ASP A 298 -8.46 0.49 32.70
C ASP A 298 -7.97 -0.11 31.37
N VAL A 299 -8.48 0.39 30.23
CA VAL A 299 -8.00 0.05 28.89
C VAL A 299 -6.68 0.78 28.58
N LEU A 300 -6.51 2.00 29.11
CA LEU A 300 -5.34 2.85 28.91
C LEU A 300 -4.12 2.44 29.79
N THR A 301 -4.35 1.83 30.96
CA THR A 301 -3.28 1.48 31.92
C THR A 301 -2.54 0.18 31.64
N LEU A 302 -2.90 -0.59 30.60
CA LEU A 302 -2.13 -1.75 30.12
C LEU A 302 -0.83 -1.36 29.38
N ALA A 303 -0.27 -0.18 29.71
CA ALA A 303 0.85 0.43 29.04
C ALA A 303 2.20 -0.28 29.25
N ASP A 304 2.32 -1.15 30.26
CA ASP A 304 3.60 -1.72 30.69
C ASP A 304 3.50 -3.25 30.92
N ALA A 305 3.07 -4.01 29.91
CA ALA A 305 3.16 -5.46 29.96
C ALA A 305 4.65 -5.89 29.98
N PRO A 306 5.13 -6.67 30.96
CA PRO A 306 6.54 -7.06 31.03
C PRO A 306 6.97 -7.82 29.76
N GLY A 307 7.89 -7.23 28.99
CA GLY A 307 8.38 -7.78 27.71
C GLY A 307 7.67 -7.25 26.46
N ASP A 308 6.78 -6.26 26.57
CA ASP A 308 6.17 -5.51 25.46
C ASP A 308 6.90 -4.17 25.25
N ASP A 309 8.18 -4.25 24.86
CA ASP A 309 8.92 -3.06 24.42
C ASP A 309 8.26 -2.55 23.12
N ASP A 310 7.83 -1.29 23.11
CA ASP A 310 7.13 -0.56 22.03
C ASP A 310 5.59 -0.69 21.93
N GLY A 311 4.93 -1.33 22.90
CA GLY A 311 3.48 -1.20 23.09
C GLY A 311 2.63 -1.93 22.05
N TRP A 312 3.08 -3.09 21.59
CA TRP A 312 2.41 -3.93 20.59
C TRP A 312 1.11 -4.56 21.13
N LEU A 313 0.99 -4.70 22.45
CA LEU A 313 -0.23 -5.18 23.12
C LEU A 313 -1.19 -4.05 23.48
N ASN A 314 -0.81 -2.79 23.25
CA ASN A 314 -1.60 -1.63 23.60
C ASN A 314 -2.59 -1.28 22.48
N VAL A 315 -3.89 -1.32 22.81
CA VAL A 315 -5.00 -1.03 21.89
C VAL A 315 -5.01 0.40 21.33
N THR A 316 -4.27 1.33 21.93
CA THR A 316 -4.15 2.73 21.50
C THR A 316 -2.83 3.06 20.80
N LYS A 317 -1.82 2.17 20.86
CA LYS A 317 -0.46 2.42 20.33
C LYS A 317 -0.07 1.54 19.13
N GLY A 318 -0.94 0.61 18.71
CA GLY A 318 -0.81 -0.16 17.47
C GLY A 318 -1.43 0.54 16.26
N ASN A 319 -0.91 0.25 15.07
CA ASN A 319 -1.19 0.91 13.79
C ASN A 319 -2.69 1.13 13.48
N ARG A 320 -2.95 2.27 12.85
CA ARG A 320 -4.30 2.79 12.60
C ARG A 320 -4.84 2.32 11.24
N ILE A 321 -5.28 1.07 11.12
CA ILE A 321 -6.37 0.83 10.15
C ILE A 321 -7.65 1.40 10.76
N ASN A 322 -8.08 2.55 10.26
CA ASN A 322 -9.47 2.98 10.41
C ASN A 322 -10.28 2.29 9.33
N ARG A 323 -11.00 1.22 9.68
CA ARG A 323 -11.94 0.58 8.76
C ARG A 323 -13.13 1.52 8.59
N ILE A 324 -13.53 1.80 7.35
CA ILE A 324 -14.83 2.40 7.08
C ILE A 324 -15.84 1.25 7.00
N ILE A 325 -16.60 1.01 8.09
CA ILE A 325 -17.44 -0.19 8.26
C ILE A 325 -18.94 0.11 8.15
N GLN A 326 -19.38 1.13 7.41
CA GLN A 326 -20.82 1.34 7.27
C GLN A 326 -21.24 1.81 5.89
N SER A 327 -22.20 1.05 5.34
CA SER A 327 -23.11 1.57 4.33
C SER A 327 -23.95 2.69 4.96
N PRO A 328 -24.08 3.86 4.31
CA PRO A 328 -23.71 4.13 2.91
C PRO A 328 -22.24 4.58 2.81
N GLY A 329 -21.34 3.65 2.50
CA GLY A 329 -19.89 3.81 2.55
C GLY A 329 -19.28 4.13 1.19
N GLU A 330 -20.07 4.00 0.13
CA GLU A 330 -19.70 4.39 -1.23
C GLU A 330 -19.58 5.93 -1.33
N ASP A 331 -20.56 6.67 -0.78
CA ASP A 331 -20.52 8.14 -0.70
C ASP A 331 -19.49 8.64 0.34
N ALA A 332 -19.32 7.91 1.45
CA ALA A 332 -18.48 8.35 2.57
C ALA A 332 -16.99 8.04 2.39
N PHE A 333 -16.61 7.01 1.61
CA PHE A 333 -15.20 6.67 1.39
C PHE A 333 -14.47 7.79 0.66
N ALA A 334 -15.08 8.37 -0.38
CA ALA A 334 -14.51 9.50 -1.09
C ALA A 334 -14.28 10.67 -0.12
N GLU A 335 -15.29 11.11 0.63
CA GLU A 335 -15.13 12.19 1.61
C GLU A 335 -14.08 11.90 2.68
N TYR A 336 -14.03 10.66 3.19
CA TYR A 336 -13.04 10.25 4.18
C TYR A 336 -11.62 10.23 3.60
N LEU A 337 -11.42 9.59 2.43
CA LEU A 337 -10.14 9.55 1.73
C LEU A 337 -9.66 10.97 1.46
N MET A 338 -10.52 11.81 0.88
CA MET A 338 -10.23 13.22 0.62
C MET A 338 -9.87 13.94 1.93
N LYS A 339 -10.62 13.73 3.02
CA LYS A 339 -10.28 14.29 4.32
C LYS A 339 -8.95 13.79 4.86
N ARG A 340 -8.57 12.52 4.67
CA ARG A 340 -7.28 12.01 5.19
C ARG A 340 -6.08 12.47 4.35
N VAL A 341 -6.29 12.59 3.04
CA VAL A 341 -5.27 13.02 2.09
C VAL A 341 -5.05 14.55 2.17
N PHE A 342 -6.11 15.33 2.39
CA PHE A 342 -6.08 16.81 2.32
C PHE A 342 -6.31 17.54 3.65
N ALA A 343 -6.40 16.86 4.81
CA ALA A 343 -6.55 17.50 6.13
C ALA A 343 -5.24 18.00 6.75
#